data_AF-A0A1F2P511-F1
#
_entry.id   AF-A0A1F2P511-F1
#
_cell.length_a   1.000
_cell.length_b   1.000
_cell.length_c   1.000
_cell.angle_alpha   90.00
_cell.angle_beta   90.00
_cell.angle_gamma   90.00
#
_symmetry.space_group_name_H-M   'P 1'
#
loop_
_entity.id
_entity.type
_entity.pdbx_description
1 polymer ?
#
loop_
_entity_poly.entity_id
_entity_poly.type
_entity_poly.pdbx_seq_one_letter_code
_entity_poly.pdbx_strand_id
1 'polypeptide(L)'
;MLREIDGALEELDKVEDDAVVYRNLGEILIKSDKDTVKSDLTEKKETFDLRLKTIERQEERVQKRFQQLQEQVRQALGGPGGGMAV
;
A
#
# COMPACT_ATOMS: atom_id res chain seq x y z
N MET A 1 8.89 0.48 2.17
CA MET A 1 8.22 0.14 3.45
C MET A 1 7.70 -1.29 3.51
N LEU A 2 6.60 -1.71 2.87
CA LEU A 2 6.15 -3.13 2.97
C LEU A 2 7.24 -4.14 2.57
N ARG A 3 7.87 -3.93 1.41
CA ARG A 3 9.02 -4.74 0.94
C ARG A 3 10.22 -4.70 1.88
N GLU A 4 10.46 -3.57 2.55
CA GLU A 4 11.55 -3.45 3.53
C GLU A 4 11.22 -4.23 4.80
N ILE A 5 9.97 -4.21 5.25
CA ILE A 5 9.50 -5.00 6.40
C ILE A 5 9.57 -6.49 6.07
N ASP A 6 9.14 -6.90 4.87
CA ASP A 6 9.26 -8.30 4.42
C ASP A 6 10.72 -8.75 4.39
N GLY A 7 11.61 -7.94 3.80
CA GLY A 7 13.04 -8.25 3.78
C GLY A 7 13.66 -8.27 5.17
N ALA A 8 13.26 -7.35 6.06
CA ALA A 8 13.73 -7.33 7.44
C ALA A 8 13.27 -8.56 8.23
N LEU A 9 12.03 -9.00 8.05
CA LEU A 9 11.51 -10.24 8.65
C LEU A 9 12.25 -11.47 8.11
N GLU A 10 12.52 -11.51 6.80
CA GLU A 10 13.25 -12.61 6.16
C GLU A 10 14.69 -12.72 6.67
N GLU A 11 15.40 -11.59 6.81
CA GLU A 11 16.74 -11.57 7.39
C GLU A 11 16.74 -11.87 8.90
N LEU A 12 15.72 -11.39 9.62
CA LEU A 12 15.56 -11.71 11.04
C LEU A 12 15.31 -13.20 11.27
N ASP A 13 14.66 -13.90 10.32
CA ASP A 13 14.45 -15.34 10.40
C ASP A 13 15.73 -16.16 10.14
N LYS A 14 16.74 -15.57 9.49
CA LYS A 14 18.02 -16.23 9.17
C LYS A 14 19.07 -16.12 10.29
N VAL A 15 18.91 -15.18 11.22
CA VAL A 15 19.84 -15.02 12.35
C VAL A 15 19.56 -16.02 13.47
N GLU A 16 20.62 -16.45 14.16
CA GLU A 16 20.52 -17.35 15.32
C GLU A 16 19.71 -16.73 16.46
N ASP A 17 19.13 -17.56 17.31
CA ASP A 17 18.20 -17.09 18.37
C ASP A 17 18.91 -16.32 19.49
N ASP A 18 20.21 -16.53 19.67
CA ASP A 18 21.07 -15.78 20.61
C ASP A 18 21.73 -14.54 19.97
N ALA A 19 21.45 -14.26 18.69
CA ALA A 19 21.99 -13.11 18.01
C ALA A 19 21.54 -11.81 18.68
N VAL A 20 22.50 -10.89 18.88
CA VAL A 20 22.19 -9.59 19.45
C VAL A 20 21.52 -8.71 18.39
N VAL A 21 20.23 -8.47 18.55
CA VAL A 21 19.44 -7.61 17.66
C VAL A 21 19.37 -6.19 18.22
N TYR A 22 19.50 -5.21 17.32
CA TYR A 22 19.30 -3.79 17.62
C TYR A 22 18.19 -3.23 16.75
N ARG A 23 17.32 -2.42 17.36
CA ARG A 23 16.28 -1.67 16.65
C ARG A 23 16.69 -0.20 16.53
N ASN A 24 16.57 0.35 15.33
CA ASN A 24 16.76 1.79 15.10
C ASN A 24 15.51 2.58 15.51
N LEU A 25 15.73 3.67 16.26
CA LEU A 25 14.73 4.66 16.62
C LEU A 25 15.31 6.06 16.42
N GLY A 26 15.15 6.60 15.22
CA GLY A 26 15.73 7.88 14.84
C GLY A 26 17.26 7.78 14.82
N GLU A 27 17.92 8.56 15.66
CA GLU A 27 19.40 8.60 15.74
C GLU A 27 19.99 7.58 16.73
N ILE A 28 19.16 6.81 17.45
CA ILE A 28 19.63 5.84 18.44
C ILE A 28 19.35 4.39 18.02
N LEU A 29 20.20 3.47 18.50
CA LEU A 29 20.02 2.03 18.41
C LEU A 29 19.72 1.48 19.80
N ILE A 30 18.65 0.71 19.93
CA ILE A 30 18.27 0.07 21.19
C ILE A 30 18.41 -1.44 21.04
N LYS A 31 19.13 -2.08 21.96
CA LYS A 31 19.20 -3.55 22.02
C LYS A 31 17.79 -4.11 22.27
N SER A 32 17.39 -5.12 21.53
CA SER A 32 16.05 -5.71 21.63
C SER A 32 16.12 -7.20 21.34
N ASP A 33 15.17 -7.95 21.91
CA ASP A 33 15.06 -9.38 21.65
C ASP A 33 14.49 -9.63 20.25
N LYS A 34 15.00 -10.67 19.59
CA LYS A 34 14.61 -11.06 18.22
C LYS A 34 13.10 -11.21 18.09
N ASP A 35 12.45 -11.90 19.03
CA ASP A 35 11.01 -12.12 19.03
C ASP A 35 10.21 -10.82 19.16
N THR A 36 10.67 -9.89 19.99
CA THR A 36 10.04 -8.57 20.13
C THR A 36 10.12 -7.79 18.82
N VAL A 37 11.30 -7.79 18.17
CA VAL A 37 11.48 -7.11 16.88
C VAL A 37 10.61 -7.75 15.79
N LYS A 38 10.50 -9.09 15.79
CA LYS A 38 9.65 -9.83 14.85
C LYS A 38 8.18 -9.49 15.03
N SER A 39 7.70 -9.43 16.28
CA SER A 39 6.33 -9.01 16.61
C SER A 39 6.06 -7.58 16.13
N ASP A 40 6.92 -6.63 16.48
CA ASP A 40 6.82 -5.22 16.08
C ASP A 40 6.74 -5.05 14.55
N LEU A 41 7.60 -5.77 13.81
CA LEU A 41 7.62 -5.73 12.35
C LEU A 41 6.35 -6.35 11.75
N THR A 42 5.83 -7.42 12.35
CA THR A 42 4.61 -8.09 11.91
C THR A 42 3.38 -7.19 12.11
N GLU A 43 3.23 -6.56 13.27
CA GLU A 43 2.14 -5.61 13.53
C GLU A 43 2.20 -4.40 12.58
N LYS A 44 3.41 -3.89 12.31
CA LYS A 44 3.61 -2.83 11.31
C LYS A 44 3.19 -3.29 9.92
N LYS A 45 3.58 -4.51 9.52
CA LYS A 45 3.20 -5.09 8.22
C LYS A 45 1.68 -5.13 8.08
N GLU A 46 0.98 -5.68 9.06
CA GLU A 46 -0.49 -5.75 9.06
C GLU A 46 -1.13 -4.38 8.92
N THR A 47 -0.59 -3.38 9.63
CA THR A 47 -1.05 -1.98 9.52
C THR A 47 -0.88 -1.43 8.10
N PHE A 48 0.27 -1.69 7.47
CA PHE A 48 0.52 -1.25 6.09
C PHE A 48 -0.33 -2.00 5.07
N ASP A 49 -0.56 -3.30 5.25
CA ASP A 49 -1.42 -4.10 4.37
C ASP A 49 -2.87 -3.62 4.40
N LEU A 50 -3.38 -3.25 5.60
CA LEU A 50 -4.71 -2.65 5.72
C LEU A 50 -4.80 -1.29 5.01
N ARG A 51 -3.77 -0.46 5.13
CA ARG A 51 -3.68 0.82 4.40
C ARG A 51 -3.63 0.61 2.90
N LEU A 52 -2.84 -0.34 2.42
CA LEU A 52 -2.75 -0.69 1.00
C LEU A 52 -4.11 -1.09 0.45
N LYS A 53 -4.79 -2.06 1.10
CA LYS A 53 -6.15 -2.49 0.70
C LYS A 53 -7.16 -1.34 0.68
N THR A 54 -7.01 -0.38 1.59
CA THR A 54 -7.88 0.80 1.64
C THR A 54 -7.63 1.71 0.44
N ILE A 55 -6.36 1.93 0.07
CA ILE A 55 -5.96 2.73 -1.08
C ILE A 55 -6.41 2.06 -2.38
N GLU A 56 -6.23 0.74 -2.54
CA GLU A 56 -6.69 0.00 -3.72
C GLU A 56 -8.20 0.16 -3.93
N ARG A 57 -9.00 0.03 -2.85
CA ARG A 57 -10.44 0.29 -2.92
C ARG A 57 -10.79 1.74 -3.25
N GLN A 58 -9.98 2.70 -2.81
CA GLN A 58 -10.17 4.11 -3.16
C GLN A 58 -9.87 4.33 -4.65
N GLU A 59 -8.79 3.76 -5.15
CA GLU A 59 -8.40 3.81 -6.56
C GLU A 59 -9.50 3.23 -7.46
N GLU A 60 -9.99 2.03 -7.18
CA GLU A 60 -11.06 1.39 -7.95
C GLU A 60 -12.31 2.28 -8.05
N ARG A 61 -12.70 2.94 -6.95
CA ARG A 61 -13.86 3.85 -6.94
C ARG A 61 -13.62 5.07 -7.82
N VAL A 62 -12.41 5.64 -7.76
CA VAL A 62 -12.03 6.80 -8.58
C VAL A 62 -12.00 6.41 -10.05
N GLN A 63 -11.41 5.28 -10.41
CA GLN A 63 -11.38 4.78 -11.78
C GLN A 63 -12.78 4.53 -12.34
N LYS A 64 -13.67 3.88 -11.57
CA LYS A 64 -15.07 3.66 -11.97
C LYS A 64 -15.81 4.98 -12.21
N ARG A 65 -15.64 5.96 -11.31
CA ARG A 65 -16.28 7.27 -11.46
C ARG A 65 -15.73 8.03 -12.66
N PHE A 66 -14.43 7.93 -12.93
CA PHE A 66 -13.82 8.51 -14.11
C PHE A 66 -14.40 7.93 -15.41
N GLN A 67 -14.51 6.60 -15.50
CA GLN A 67 -15.12 5.93 -16.67
C GLN A 67 -16.59 6.35 -16.87
N GLN A 68 -17.37 6.43 -15.79
CA GLN A 68 -18.76 6.91 -15.84
C GLN A 68 -18.85 8.35 -16.35
N LEU A 69 -17.99 9.25 -15.85
CA LEU A 69 -17.96 10.64 -16.30
C LEU A 69 -17.54 10.75 -17.77
N GLN A 70 -16.55 9.95 -18.20
CA GLN A 70 -16.12 9.90 -19.59
C GLN A 70 -17.27 9.48 -20.52
N GLU A 71 -18.07 8.48 -20.10
CA GLU A 71 -19.24 8.02 -20.84
C GLU A 71 -20.35 9.08 -20.89
N GLN A 72 -20.64 9.75 -19.76
CA GLN A 72 -21.61 10.85 -19.70
C GLN A 72 -21.22 12.01 -20.63
N VAL A 73 -19.93 12.38 -20.66
CA VAL A 73 -19.43 13.42 -21.56
C VAL A 73 -19.58 12.99 -23.02
N ARG A 74 -19.24 11.74 -23.37
CA ARG A 74 -19.44 11.22 -24.73
C ARG A 74 -20.91 11.23 -25.15
N GLN A 75 -21.83 10.85 -24.26
CA GLN A 75 -23.26 10.88 -24.54
C GLN A 75 -23.79 12.30 -24.71
N ALA A 76 -23.35 13.24 -23.86
CA ALA A 76 -23.74 14.65 -23.96
C ALA A 76 -23.24 15.30 -25.27
N LEU A 77 -22.05 14.90 -25.74
CA LEU A 77 -21.47 15.37 -27.01
C LEU A 77 -21.98 14.57 -28.23
N GLY A 78 -22.51 13.36 -28.03
CA GLY A 78 -23.02 12.46 -29.06
C GLY A 78 -24.53 12.58 -29.34
N GLY A 79 -25.22 13.56 -28.74
CA GLY A 79 -26.63 13.86 -29.02
C GLY A 79 -26.87 14.44 -30.43
N PRO A 80 -28.08 14.26 -31.00
CA PRO A 80 -28.35 14.42 -32.43
C PRO A 80 -28.28 15.89 -32.87
N GLY A 81 -27.12 16.31 -33.37
CA GLY A 81 -26.94 17.64 -33.99
C GLY A 81 -25.69 17.79 -34.87
N GLY A 82 -24.89 16.73 -35.05
CA GLY A 82 -23.62 16.78 -35.79
C GLY A 82 -23.65 16.31 -37.24
N GLY A 83 -24.80 15.85 -37.75
CA GLY A 83 -24.93 15.38 -39.12
C GLY A 83 -26.31 15.70 -39.66
N MET A 84 -26.36 16.37 -40.81
CA MET A 84 -27.56 16.90 -41.48
C MET A 84 -28.04 18.28 -41.00
N ALA A 85 -27.17 19.29 -41.10
CA ALA A 85 -27.57 20.53 -41.72
C ALA A 85 -26.80 20.65 -43.04
N VAL A 86 -27.58 20.73 -44.11
CA VAL A 86 -27.26 21.16 -45.48
C VAL A 86 -26.34 22.37 -45.53
#